data_AF-A0A7V1M407-F1
#
_entry.id   AF-A0A7V1M407-F1
#
_cell.length_a   1.000
_cell.length_b   1.000
_cell.length_c   1.000
_cell.angle_alpha   90.00
_cell.angle_beta   90.00
_cell.angle_gamma   90.00
#
_symmetry.space_group_name_H-M   'P 1'
#
loop_
_entity.id
_entity.type
_entity.pdbx_description
1 polymer ?
#
loop_
_entity_poly.entity_id
_entity_poly.type
_entity_poly.pdbx_seq_one_letter_code
_entity_poly.pdbx_strand_id
1 'polypeptide(L)'
;MVTLTIEELYEQHIASRSIEEQLRLVQLIAQKLSEQAKEAPKPQRSIMELHGLGHEIWEGVDAQEYVNQLRDEWDRDDTAT
;
A
#
# COMPACT_ATOMS: atom_id res chain seq x y z
N MET A 1 -35.03 -20.00 -0.73
CA MET A 1 -33.60 -19.93 -0.37
C MET A 1 -33.53 -19.41 1.04
N VAL A 2 -32.85 -20.10 1.96
CA VAL A 2 -32.65 -19.61 3.33
C VAL A 2 -31.57 -18.55 3.28
N THR A 3 -31.89 -17.29 3.61
CA THR A 3 -30.89 -16.26 3.84
C THR A 3 -30.43 -16.39 5.29
N LEU A 4 -29.31 -17.07 5.51
CA LEU A 4 -28.63 -17.04 6.80
C LEU A 4 -28.09 -15.64 7.07
N THR A 5 -28.20 -15.21 8.31
CA THR A 5 -27.50 -14.01 8.80
C THR A 5 -25.99 -14.25 8.84
N ILE A 6 -25.19 -13.18 8.84
CA ILE A 6 -23.72 -13.29 8.88
C ILE A 6 -23.29 -13.92 10.21
N GLU A 7 -24.00 -13.58 11.28
CA GLU A 7 -23.81 -14.11 12.63
C GLU A 7 -24.06 -15.63 12.67
N GLU A 8 -25.15 -16.10 12.07
CA GLU A 8 -25.44 -17.54 11.98
C GLU A 8 -24.41 -18.28 11.13
N LEU A 9 -23.91 -17.67 10.05
CA LEU A 9 -22.86 -18.26 9.21
C LEU A 9 -21.55 -18.40 9.99
N TYR A 10 -21.20 -17.38 10.77
CA TYR A 10 -20.02 -17.41 11.62
C TYR A 10 -20.11 -18.53 12.66
N GLU A 11 -21.22 -18.61 13.39
CA GLU A 11 -21.43 -19.63 14.42
C GLU A 11 -21.45 -21.05 13.85
N GLN A 12 -22.14 -21.26 12.72
CA GLN A 12 -22.29 -22.61 12.14
C GLN A 12 -21.02 -23.13 11.46
N HIS A 13 -20.18 -22.26 10.90
CA HIS A 13 -19.12 -22.68 9.99
C HIS A 13 -17.72 -22.17 10.32
N ILE A 14 -17.58 -21.17 11.17
CA ILE A 14 -16.31 -20.49 11.45
C ILE A 14 -15.91 -20.66 12.93
N ALA A 15 -16.86 -20.55 13.86
CA ALA A 15 -16.61 -20.62 15.30
C ALA A 15 -16.00 -21.95 15.77
N SER A 16 -16.35 -23.08 15.13
CA SER A 16 -15.85 -24.42 15.46
C SER A 16 -14.45 -24.73 14.91
N ARG A 17 -13.87 -23.82 14.11
CA ARG A 17 -12.56 -24.00 13.47
C ARG A 17 -11.41 -23.47 14.34
N SER A 18 -10.20 -23.94 14.07
CA SER A 18 -9.02 -23.44 14.77
C SER A 18 -8.74 -21.97 14.40
N ILE A 19 -8.05 -21.24 15.28
CA ILE A 19 -7.65 -19.85 15.02
C ILE A 19 -6.83 -19.73 13.72
N GLU A 20 -5.97 -20.71 13.43
CA GLU A 20 -5.18 -20.75 12.20
C GLU A 20 -6.06 -20.84 10.94
N GLU A 21 -7.10 -21.69 10.98
CA GLU A 21 -8.05 -21.82 9.87
C GLU A 21 -8.89 -20.55 9.69
N GLN A 22 -9.30 -19.92 10.79
CA GLN A 22 -10.02 -18.65 10.75
C GLN A 22 -9.15 -17.54 10.14
N LEU A 23 -7.88 -17.43 10.53
CA LEU A 23 -6.92 -16.48 9.94
C LEU A 23 -6.70 -16.74 8.46
N ARG A 24 -6.59 -18.01 8.05
CA ARG A 24 -6.46 -18.40 6.64
C ARG A 24 -7.70 -17.99 5.84
N LEU A 25 -8.88 -18.14 6.42
CA LEU A 25 -10.14 -17.71 5.80
C LEU A 25 -10.18 -16.19 5.63
N VAL A 26 -9.76 -15.42 6.64
CA VAL A 26 -9.65 -13.96 6.54
C VAL A 26 -8.73 -13.55 5.41
N GLN A 27 -7.56 -14.19 5.29
CA GLN A 27 -6.63 -13.93 4.19
C GLN A 27 -7.25 -14.20 2.81
N LEU A 28 -7.94 -15.34 2.66
CA LEU A 28 -8.59 -15.71 1.41
C LEU A 28 -9.68 -14.71 1.01
N ILE A 29 -10.50 -14.27 1.97
CA ILE A 29 -11.54 -13.26 1.75
C ILE A 29 -10.90 -11.93 1.36
N ALA A 30 -9.89 -11.47 2.10
CA ALA A 30 -9.21 -10.22 1.82
C ALA A 30 -8.56 -10.20 0.43
N GLN A 31 -7.92 -11.30 0.03
CA GLN A 31 -7.32 -11.42 -1.30
C GLN A 31 -8.38 -11.34 -2.40
N LYS A 32 -9.49 -12.09 -2.26
CA LYS A 32 -10.56 -12.09 -3.24
C LYS A 32 -11.24 -10.72 -3.38
N LEU A 33 -11.48 -10.04 -2.26
CA LEU A 33 -12.01 -8.67 -2.27
C LEU A 33 -11.03 -7.69 -2.90
N SER A 34 -9.73 -7.83 -2.64
CA SER A 34 -8.69 -7.00 -3.27
C SER A 34 -8.63 -7.21 -4.78
N GLU A 35 -8.77 -8.45 -5.26
CA GLU A 35 -8.85 -8.77 -6.69
C GLU A 35 -10.09 -8.15 -7.35
N GLN A 36 -11.26 -8.28 -6.72
CA GLN A 36 -12.49 -7.64 -7.20
C GLN A 36 -12.40 -6.10 -7.18
N ALA A 37 -11.73 -5.52 -6.18
CA ALA A 37 -11.48 -4.09 -6.13
C ALA A 37 -10.54 -3.60 -7.23
N LYS A 38 -9.71 -4.46 -7.84
CA LYS A 38 -8.90 -4.13 -9.02
C LYS A 38 -9.74 -4.09 -10.31
N GLU A 39 -10.85 -4.82 -10.36
CA GLU A 39 -11.79 -4.80 -11.49
C GLU A 39 -12.67 -3.54 -11.49
N ALA A 40 -12.82 -2.88 -10.34
CA ALA A 40 -13.38 -1.54 -10.30
C ALA A 40 -12.49 -0.60 -11.13
N PRO A 41 -13.06 0.26 -12.00
CA PRO A 41 -12.27 1.19 -12.78
C PRO A 41 -11.46 2.04 -11.82
N LYS A 42 -10.14 1.85 -11.80
CA LYS A 42 -9.24 2.71 -11.04
C LYS A 42 -9.47 4.13 -11.57
N PRO A 43 -9.77 5.11 -10.69
CA PRO A 43 -9.79 6.49 -11.14
C PRO A 43 -8.45 6.79 -11.81
N GLN A 44 -8.47 7.49 -12.96
CA GLN A 44 -7.23 8.00 -13.53
C GLN A 44 -6.62 8.94 -12.50
N ARG A 45 -5.57 8.45 -11.83
CA ARG A 45 -4.83 9.22 -10.84
C ARG A 45 -4.00 10.26 -11.58
N SER A 46 -4.05 11.50 -11.12
CA SER A 46 -3.14 12.54 -11.62
C SER A 46 -1.89 12.55 -10.76
N ILE A 47 -0.71 12.68 -11.39
CA ILE A 47 0.54 12.90 -10.64
C ILE A 47 0.48 14.17 -9.78
N MET A 48 -0.40 15.11 -10.12
CA MET A 48 -0.67 16.32 -9.35
C MET A 48 -1.30 16.04 -7.97
N GLU A 49 -1.84 14.84 -7.72
CA GLU A 49 -2.28 14.43 -6.37
C GLU A 49 -1.11 14.40 -5.37
N LEU A 50 0.13 14.29 -5.85
CA LEU A 50 1.33 14.29 -5.02
C LEU A 50 1.97 15.68 -4.85
N HIS A 51 1.42 16.71 -5.51
CA HIS A 51 1.98 18.05 -5.45
C HIS A 51 1.97 18.60 -4.02
N GLY A 52 3.14 18.96 -3.51
CA GLY A 52 3.31 19.55 -2.19
C GLY A 52 3.50 18.55 -1.04
N LEU A 53 3.31 17.24 -1.26
CA LEU A 53 3.48 16.23 -0.21
C LEU A 53 4.91 16.16 0.37
N GLY A 54 5.91 16.67 -0.35
CA GLY A 54 7.29 16.72 0.11
C GLY A 54 7.70 18.03 0.81
N HIS A 55 6.84 19.07 0.83
CA HIS A 55 7.27 20.42 1.21
C HIS A 55 7.91 20.49 2.60
N GLU A 56 7.28 19.85 3.60
CA GLU A 56 7.76 19.82 4.98
C GLU A 56 9.11 19.08 5.13
N ILE A 57 9.38 18.11 4.26
CA ILE A 57 10.66 17.36 4.27
C ILE A 57 11.82 18.23 3.78
N TRP A 58 11.52 19.18 2.89
CA TRP A 58 12.50 20.10 2.32
C TRP A 58 12.61 21.42 3.10
N GLU A 59 11.88 21.56 4.21
CA GLU A 59 11.94 22.78 5.02
C GLU A 59 13.33 22.95 5.62
N GLY A 60 13.94 24.12 5.40
CA GLY A 60 15.29 24.43 5.87
C GLY A 60 16.43 23.77 5.08
N VAL A 61 16.14 22.99 4.04
CA VAL A 61 17.14 22.46 3.12
C VAL A 61 17.39 23.48 2.01
N ASP A 62 18.65 23.93 1.85
CA ASP A 62 19.03 24.72 0.70
C ASP A 62 19.09 23.84 -0.55
N ALA A 63 18.23 24.15 -1.53
CA ALA A 63 18.09 23.34 -2.74
C ALA A 63 19.40 23.32 -3.57
N GLN A 64 20.15 24.41 -3.58
CA GLN A 64 21.38 24.50 -4.37
C GLN A 64 22.50 23.71 -3.70
N GLU A 65 22.61 23.77 -2.38
CA GLU A 65 23.55 22.98 -1.60
C GLU A 65 23.30 21.48 -1.76
N TYR A 66 22.03 21.05 -1.66
CA TYR A 66 21.65 19.66 -1.85
C TYR A 66 22.04 19.14 -3.26
N VAL A 67 21.79 19.93 -4.31
CA VAL A 67 22.17 19.58 -5.69
C VAL A 67 23.69 19.50 -5.85
N ASN A 68 24.44 20.40 -5.21
CA ASN A 68 25.90 20.37 -5.28
C ASN A 68 26.45 19.09 -4.62
N GLN A 69 25.94 18.73 -3.43
CA GLN A 69 26.33 17.50 -2.74
C GLN A 69 26.09 16.25 -3.61
N LEU A 70 24.93 16.18 -4.27
CA LEU A 70 24.60 15.05 -5.15
C LEU A 70 25.53 14.96 -6.37
N ARG A 71 25.92 16.09 -6.95
CA ARG A 71 26.89 16.13 -8.07
C ARG A 71 28.27 15.69 -7.62
N ASP A 72 28.72 16.17 -6.46
CA ASP A 72 30.01 15.79 -5.90
C ASP A 72 30.07 14.30 -5.55
N GLU A 73 28.94 13.68 -5.17
CA GLU A 73 28.82 12.24 -4.97
C GLU A 73 28.98 11.47 -6.30
N TRP A 74 28.30 11.90 -7.35
CA TRP A 74 28.37 11.22 -8.66
C TRP A 74 29.73 11.39 -9.33
N ASP A 75 30.34 12.56 -9.23
CA ASP A 75 31.70 12.80 -9.75
C ASP A 75 32.74 11.94 -9.01
N ARG A 76 32.55 11.71 -7.69
CA ARG A 76 33.41 10.81 -6.91
C ARG A 76 33.28 9.36 -7.36
N ASP A 77 32.06 8.89 -7.61
CA ASP A 77 31.81 7.53 -8.09
C ASP A 77 32.35 7.31 -9.52
N ASP A 78 32.27 8.33 -10.39
CA ASP A 78 32.82 8.28 -11.75
C ASP A 78 34.37 8.27 -11.78
N THR A 79 35.04 8.87 -10.79
CA THR A 79 36.51 8.83 -10.68
C THR A 79 37.09 7.52 -10.12
N ALA A 80 36.25 6.57 -9.74
CA ALA A 80 36.67 5.26 -9.22
C ALA A 80 36.85 4.17 -10.30
N THR A 81 36.77 4.51 -11.59
CA THR A 81 37.06 3.63 -12.75
C THR A 81 38.26 4.14 -13.54
#